data_AF-A0A6G3MES0-F1
#
_entry.id   AF-A0A6G3MES0-F1
#
_cell.length_a   1.000
_cell.length_b   1.000
_cell.length_c   1.000
_cell.angle_alpha   90.00
_cell.angle_beta   90.00
_cell.angle_gamma   90.00
#
_symmetry.space_group_name_H-M   'P 1'
#
loop_
_entity.id
_entity.type
_entity.pdbx_description
1 polymer ?
#
loop_
_entity_poly.entity_id
_entity_poly.type
_entity_poly.pdbx_seq_one_letter_code
_entity_poly.pdbx_strand_id
1 'polypeptide(L)'
;FTSEKIRPDVTKILVLVSDGNGNCVISKDLIAEAQTLKDQGIEIITIAVGNQIDENELIAISSRPESFFHIANFEQLIASVPVFFDKACELQKNKMLKPVISVEKIDSSEVQEHMIDKQYDFGFLIEISSLITHDTFEIMKKIPEIAMNMLQPSAQGSRISVMFFSETVIHLVKFNDPESYDMDLMKRKISGVTLSTSSRSCSNIALEHVVSNMFNDPSRTQITKILVIALSSPNNCVEPEKIWSTGQKVKSLGIVNFVISFGDRIDRIELLGIASGGSNIFHIEFPSQIEIYIRSIIERSLYYSRSGFFTSLSVYQSNTIQFTIISKRIDLAIMFENTASIQDEEFDAIKAILISLIKAADSSKTQSRVAIGSFGNDYNIYWDINNPIATDTQAALARVNEIQKSTDSKYCIEKGLQAVEESIFTENNKRETDARFMILIAIHSGNCQDVGYARRLAMKLKSRNIYSLTIGYGSQTSVNELTFIS
;
A
#
# COMPACT_ATOMS: atom_id res chain seq x y z
N PHE A 1 32.18 6.15 -5.78
CA PHE A 1 31.18 7.04 -6.44
C PHE A 1 31.83 8.35 -6.90
N THR A 2 32.97 8.26 -7.59
CA THR A 2 33.90 9.36 -7.90
C THR A 2 34.46 9.14 -9.32
N SER A 3 33.99 9.91 -10.31
CA SER A 3 34.50 9.91 -11.69
C SER A 3 34.05 11.17 -12.43
N GLU A 4 34.73 11.51 -13.52
CA GLU A 4 34.43 12.69 -14.36
C GLU A 4 33.05 12.64 -15.05
N LYS A 5 32.36 11.48 -15.01
CA LYS A 5 31.02 11.28 -15.60
C LYS A 5 29.89 11.27 -14.57
N ILE A 6 30.12 11.81 -13.37
CA ILE A 6 29.08 11.93 -12.35
C ILE A 6 28.01 12.92 -12.79
N ARG A 7 26.76 12.47 -12.72
CA ARG A 7 25.58 13.34 -12.76
C ARG A 7 25.38 13.92 -11.34
N PRO A 8 25.55 15.22 -11.09
CA PRO A 8 25.44 15.79 -9.74
C PRO A 8 23.99 15.83 -9.23
N ASP A 9 23.03 16.00 -10.14
CA ASP A 9 21.64 16.29 -9.79
C ASP A 9 20.84 15.05 -9.37
N VAL A 10 21.29 13.83 -9.72
CA VAL A 10 20.60 12.58 -9.36
C VAL A 10 20.91 12.16 -7.91
N THR A 11 19.96 11.50 -7.24
CA THR A 11 20.24 10.80 -5.98
C THR A 11 21.14 9.62 -6.27
N LYS A 12 22.24 9.49 -5.53
CA LYS A 12 23.12 8.31 -5.58
C LYS A 12 22.57 7.33 -4.56
N ILE A 13 22.25 6.11 -4.98
CA ILE A 13 21.74 5.07 -4.09
C ILE A 13 22.67 3.87 -4.20
N LEU A 14 23.11 3.35 -3.06
CA LEU A 14 23.82 2.10 -2.91
C LEU A 14 22.85 1.09 -2.31
N VAL A 15 22.59 -0.02 -3.01
CA VAL A 15 21.83 -1.14 -2.46
C VAL A 15 22.82 -2.24 -2.11
N LEU A 16 22.95 -2.55 -0.82
CA LEU A 16 23.73 -3.66 -0.30
C LEU A 16 22.78 -4.82 -0.02
N VAL A 17 23.06 -5.99 -0.60
CA VAL A 17 22.33 -7.23 -0.33
C VAL A 17 23.28 -8.21 0.35
N SER A 18 22.87 -8.81 1.45
CA SER A 18 23.66 -9.78 2.23
C SER A 18 22.78 -10.90 2.77
N ASP A 19 23.31 -12.11 2.81
CA ASP A 19 22.71 -13.28 3.47
C ASP A 19 23.18 -13.44 4.93
N GLY A 20 24.00 -12.51 5.43
CA GLY A 20 24.57 -12.49 6.78
C GLY A 20 25.58 -13.59 7.09
N ASN A 21 25.75 -14.58 6.21
CA ASN A 21 26.58 -15.76 6.44
C ASN A 21 28.07 -15.53 6.11
N GLY A 22 28.50 -14.27 6.11
CA GLY A 22 29.91 -13.91 6.01
C GLY A 22 30.62 -14.21 7.32
N ASN A 23 31.73 -14.95 7.26
CA ASN A 23 32.63 -15.19 8.42
C ASN A 23 33.40 -13.91 8.86
N CYS A 24 32.79 -12.74 8.73
CA CYS A 24 33.34 -11.42 9.03
C CYS A 24 32.31 -10.65 9.83
N VAL A 25 32.55 -10.51 11.14
CA VAL A 25 31.96 -9.45 11.96
C VAL A 25 32.12 -8.13 11.22
N ILE A 26 31.07 -7.31 11.16
CA ILE A 26 31.16 -6.01 10.49
C ILE A 26 32.13 -5.13 11.27
N SER A 27 33.32 -4.92 10.67
CA SER A 27 34.38 -4.17 11.34
C SER A 27 34.00 -2.70 11.49
N LYS A 28 34.61 -2.03 12.46
CA LYS A 28 34.48 -0.57 12.63
C LYS A 28 34.85 0.19 11.35
N ASP A 29 35.73 -0.38 10.53
CA ASP A 29 36.17 0.20 9.26
C ASP A 29 35.06 0.17 8.21
N LEU A 30 34.22 -0.89 8.17
CA LEU A 30 33.08 -0.95 7.25
C LEU A 30 31.98 0.05 7.63
N ILE A 31 31.72 0.25 8.92
CA ILE A 31 30.79 1.30 9.39
C ILE A 31 31.35 2.69 9.07
N ALA A 32 32.66 2.92 9.23
CA ALA A 32 33.31 4.17 8.88
C ALA A 32 33.28 4.46 7.35
N GLU A 33 33.45 3.44 6.51
CA GLU A 33 33.32 3.57 5.05
C GLU A 33 31.85 3.82 4.65
N ALA A 34 30.90 3.12 5.28
CA ALA A 34 29.47 3.40 5.08
C ALA A 34 29.14 4.85 5.46
N GLN A 35 29.64 5.36 6.59
CA GLN A 35 29.46 6.76 6.98
C GLN A 35 30.10 7.72 5.96
N THR A 36 31.30 7.42 5.47
CA THR A 36 31.97 8.21 4.43
C THR A 36 31.15 8.32 3.14
N LEU A 37 30.41 7.26 2.78
CA LEU A 37 29.47 7.28 1.66
C LEU A 37 28.19 8.08 1.97
N LYS A 38 27.62 7.96 3.17
CA LYS A 38 26.47 8.76 3.64
C LYS A 38 26.79 10.26 3.59
N ASP A 39 27.96 10.65 4.11
CA ASP A 39 28.45 12.04 4.15
C ASP A 39 28.66 12.61 2.73
N GLN A 40 28.97 11.77 1.74
CA GLN A 40 29.03 12.13 0.31
C GLN A 40 27.65 12.25 -0.37
N GLY A 41 26.55 12.14 0.40
CA GLY A 41 25.18 12.23 -0.10
C GLY A 41 24.73 11.01 -0.90
N ILE A 42 25.22 9.82 -0.52
CA ILE A 42 24.81 8.54 -1.09
C ILE A 42 23.84 7.89 -0.08
N GLU A 43 22.61 7.63 -0.50
CA GLU A 43 21.66 6.87 0.32
C GLU A 43 22.00 5.38 0.24
N ILE A 44 22.20 4.72 1.37
CA ILE A 44 22.47 3.29 1.48
C ILE A 44 21.19 2.60 1.92
N ILE A 45 20.74 1.65 1.10
CA ILE A 45 19.67 0.69 1.39
C ILE A 45 20.35 -0.65 1.69
N THR A 46 20.04 -1.26 2.83
CA THR A 46 20.58 -2.57 3.19
C THR A 46 19.47 -3.63 3.18
N ILE A 47 19.76 -4.78 2.56
CA ILE A 47 18.81 -5.87 2.37
C ILE A 47 19.43 -7.15 2.94
N ALA A 48 18.82 -7.66 3.99
CA ALA A 48 19.14 -8.93 4.64
C ALA A 48 18.27 -10.06 4.06
N VAL A 49 18.86 -11.21 3.73
CA VAL A 49 18.17 -12.34 3.08
C VAL A 49 18.46 -13.67 3.79
N GLY A 50 17.50 -14.20 4.54
CA GLY A 50 17.64 -15.44 5.32
C GLY A 50 17.71 -15.21 6.83
N ASN A 51 17.84 -16.30 7.58
CA ASN A 51 17.47 -16.33 9.02
C ASN A 51 18.67 -16.26 10.00
N GLN A 52 19.89 -16.00 9.52
CA GLN A 52 21.11 -15.97 10.34
C GLN A 52 21.92 -14.69 10.04
N ILE A 53 21.42 -13.56 10.51
CA ILE A 53 21.92 -12.22 10.16
C ILE A 53 21.94 -11.35 11.42
N ASP A 54 23.04 -10.62 11.67
CA ASP A 54 23.03 -9.54 12.67
C ASP A 54 22.48 -8.25 12.02
N GLU A 55 21.18 -8.03 12.20
CA GLU A 55 20.48 -6.88 11.66
C GLU A 55 21.08 -5.55 12.14
N ASN A 56 21.64 -5.48 13.35
CA ASN A 56 22.19 -4.25 13.91
C ASN A 56 23.36 -3.74 13.07
N GLU A 57 24.18 -4.66 12.56
CA GLU A 57 25.31 -4.33 11.70
C GLU A 57 24.86 -3.78 10.34
N LEU A 58 23.80 -4.35 9.74
CA LEU A 58 23.24 -3.89 8.46
C LEU A 58 22.39 -2.62 8.61
N ILE A 59 21.73 -2.40 9.75
CA ILE A 59 21.05 -1.16 10.10
C ILE A 59 22.08 -0.03 10.26
N ALA A 60 23.21 -0.28 10.91
CA ALA A 60 24.29 0.70 11.07
C ALA A 60 24.92 1.12 9.72
N ILE A 61 24.97 0.21 8.73
CA ILE A 61 25.43 0.51 7.37
C ILE A 61 24.36 1.29 6.57
N SER A 62 23.07 1.03 6.79
CA SER A 62 21.97 1.74 6.13
C SER A 62 22.02 3.25 6.39
N SER A 63 21.60 4.07 5.41
CA SER A 63 21.53 5.52 5.61
C SER A 63 20.53 5.93 6.67
N ARG A 64 19.46 5.13 6.85
CA ARG A 64 18.39 5.36 7.81
C ARG A 64 17.75 4.03 8.23
N PRO A 65 17.15 3.93 9.42
CA PRO A 65 16.49 2.70 9.87
C PRO A 65 15.44 2.18 8.88
N GLU A 66 14.64 3.06 8.26
CA GLU A 66 13.64 2.68 7.27
C GLU A 66 14.20 2.41 5.85
N SER A 67 15.52 2.37 5.71
CA SER A 67 16.24 1.89 4.51
C SER A 67 16.85 0.49 4.69
N PHE A 68 16.70 -0.11 5.88
CA PHE A 68 16.95 -1.54 6.11
C PHE A 68 15.70 -2.36 5.76
N PHE A 69 15.93 -3.51 5.11
CA PHE A 69 14.90 -4.49 4.79
C PHE A 69 15.40 -5.89 5.12
N HIS A 70 14.68 -6.62 5.96
CA HIS A 70 14.91 -8.04 6.17
C HIS A 70 13.87 -8.88 5.44
N ILE A 71 14.29 -10.05 4.99
CA ILE A 71 13.56 -10.91 4.07
C ILE A 71 13.89 -12.36 4.43
N ALA A 72 12.88 -13.17 4.77
CA ALA A 72 13.12 -14.53 5.26
C ALA A 72 13.69 -15.48 4.19
N ASN A 73 13.42 -15.23 2.90
CA ASN A 73 13.89 -16.09 1.81
C ASN A 73 13.99 -15.38 0.44
N PHE A 74 14.57 -16.08 -0.54
CA PHE A 74 14.82 -15.53 -1.87
C PHE A 74 13.53 -15.28 -2.69
N GLU A 75 12.44 -16.00 -2.41
CA GLU A 75 11.15 -15.77 -3.06
C GLU A 75 10.52 -14.46 -2.56
N GLN A 76 10.58 -14.20 -1.26
CA GLN A 76 10.20 -12.92 -0.68
C GLN A 76 11.13 -11.77 -1.12
N LEU A 77 12.41 -12.04 -1.41
CA LEU A 77 13.31 -11.04 -2.01
C LEU A 77 12.79 -10.65 -3.40
N ILE A 78 12.47 -11.66 -4.21
CA ILE A 78 11.81 -11.51 -5.51
C ILE A 78 10.39 -10.93 -5.35
N ALA A 79 9.75 -10.95 -4.18
CA ALA A 79 8.48 -10.26 -3.91
C ALA A 79 8.66 -8.78 -3.53
N SER A 80 9.73 -8.41 -2.81
CA SER A 80 9.88 -7.10 -2.12
C SER A 80 10.57 -5.98 -2.90
N VAL A 81 11.23 -6.26 -4.02
CA VAL A 81 11.84 -5.22 -4.89
C VAL A 81 10.90 -4.08 -5.39
N PRO A 82 9.54 -4.11 -5.47
CA PRO A 82 8.77 -2.90 -5.79
C PRO A 82 8.90 -1.91 -4.65
N VAL A 83 8.91 -2.39 -3.40
CA VAL A 83 9.12 -1.59 -2.21
C VAL A 83 10.51 -0.94 -2.23
N PHE A 84 11.55 -1.65 -2.69
CA PHE A 84 12.90 -1.06 -2.80
C PHE A 84 12.98 0.00 -3.91
N PHE A 85 12.28 -0.19 -5.04
CA PHE A 85 12.21 0.80 -6.12
C PHE A 85 11.33 2.01 -5.75
N ASP A 86 10.20 1.79 -5.10
CA ASP A 86 9.32 2.84 -4.58
C ASP A 86 10.05 3.64 -3.50
N LYS A 87 10.79 2.97 -2.60
CA LYS A 87 11.69 3.62 -1.64
C LYS A 87 12.76 4.43 -2.37
N ALA A 88 13.48 3.85 -3.33
CA ALA A 88 14.47 4.59 -4.13
C ALA A 88 13.88 5.82 -4.85
N CYS A 89 12.63 5.74 -5.32
CA CYS A 89 11.91 6.87 -5.91
C CYS A 89 11.47 7.93 -4.86
N GLU A 90 11.09 7.51 -3.66
CA GLU A 90 10.83 8.40 -2.50
C GLU A 90 12.10 9.17 -2.13
N LEU A 91 13.24 8.47 -2.00
CA LEU A 91 14.57 9.04 -1.75
C LEU A 91 14.96 10.07 -2.84
N GLN A 92 14.56 9.83 -4.09
CA GLN A 92 14.78 10.79 -5.19
C GLN A 92 13.88 12.03 -5.07
N LYS A 93 12.58 11.86 -4.79
CA LYS A 93 11.62 12.97 -4.65
C LYS A 93 12.01 13.90 -3.50
N ASN A 94 12.45 13.35 -2.37
CA ASN A 94 12.83 14.12 -1.19
C ASN A 94 14.13 14.94 -1.37
N LYS A 95 14.98 14.66 -2.37
CA LYS A 95 16.15 15.49 -2.70
C LYS A 95 15.78 16.84 -3.34
N MET A 96 14.60 16.93 -3.97
CA MET A 96 14.05 18.17 -4.56
C MET A 96 13.33 19.06 -3.54
N LEU A 97 13.12 18.56 -2.31
CA LEU A 97 12.52 19.28 -1.18
C LEU A 97 13.43 19.17 0.04
N LYS A 98 14.61 19.81 -0.01
CA LYS A 98 15.36 20.12 1.22
C LYS A 98 14.78 21.40 1.85
N PRO A 99 14.60 21.44 3.18
CA PRO A 99 15.73 21.42 4.12
C PRO A 99 16.23 20.02 4.49
N VAL A 100 17.48 20.00 4.93
CA VAL A 100 18.13 18.83 5.51
C VAL A 100 17.54 18.57 6.89
N ILE A 101 16.84 17.46 7.06
CA ILE A 101 16.77 16.74 8.33
C ILE A 101 17.29 15.33 8.05
N SER A 102 18.52 15.07 8.51
CA SER A 102 19.03 13.71 8.70
C SER A 102 18.15 13.03 9.74
N VAL A 103 17.55 11.89 9.42
CA VAL A 103 16.60 11.18 10.32
C VAL A 103 17.28 10.72 11.63
N GLU A 104 18.62 10.72 11.71
CA GLU A 104 19.37 10.61 12.97
C GLU A 104 19.11 11.75 13.98
N LYS A 105 18.41 12.81 13.57
CA LYS A 105 17.85 13.85 14.45
C LYS A 105 16.47 14.32 14.00
N ILE A 106 15.48 13.43 14.04
CA ILE A 106 14.19 13.86 14.59
C ILE A 106 14.32 13.63 16.09
N ASP A 107 14.54 14.70 16.85
CA ASP A 107 14.53 14.62 18.31
C ASP A 107 13.14 14.15 18.76
N SER A 108 13.03 13.37 19.85
CA SER A 108 11.73 12.97 20.38
C SER A 108 10.85 14.20 20.68
N SER A 109 11.51 15.32 21.02
CA SER A 109 10.93 16.66 21.13
C SER A 109 10.15 17.11 19.89
N GLU A 110 10.65 16.92 18.66
CA GLU A 110 9.98 17.38 17.43
C GLU A 110 8.75 16.54 17.07
N VAL A 111 8.80 15.21 17.30
CA VAL A 111 7.62 14.35 17.14
C VAL A 111 6.53 14.75 18.14
N GLN A 112 6.93 14.97 19.38
CA GLN A 112 6.05 15.35 20.49
C GLN A 112 5.44 16.73 20.26
N GLU A 113 6.22 17.73 19.84
CA GLU A 113 5.72 19.09 19.53
C GLU A 113 4.75 19.09 18.35
N HIS A 114 5.00 18.32 17.29
CA HIS A 114 4.05 18.22 16.17
C HIS A 114 2.77 17.42 16.50
N MET A 115 2.86 16.44 17.41
CA MET A 115 1.70 15.71 17.95
C MET A 115 0.87 16.52 18.95
N ILE A 116 1.40 17.61 19.49
CA ILE A 116 0.66 18.57 20.32
C ILE A 116 -0.11 19.57 19.45
N ASP A 117 0.47 20.04 18.33
CA ASP A 117 -0.17 20.97 17.39
C ASP A 117 -1.26 20.31 16.51
N LYS A 118 -1.03 19.07 16.07
CA LYS A 118 -2.02 18.28 15.31
C LYS A 118 -2.71 17.25 16.20
N GLN A 119 -4.04 17.26 16.23
CA GLN A 119 -4.83 16.27 16.98
C GLN A 119 -5.11 15.01 16.15
N TYR A 120 -5.02 13.85 16.80
CA TYR A 120 -5.27 12.53 16.22
C TYR A 120 -6.19 11.68 17.09
N ASP A 121 -7.08 10.92 16.46
CA ASP A 121 -7.83 9.84 17.11
C ASP A 121 -7.23 8.50 16.68
N PHE A 122 -6.46 7.89 17.58
CA PHE A 122 -5.81 6.59 17.37
C PHE A 122 -6.69 5.44 17.90
N GLY A 123 -7.33 4.74 16.98
CA GLY A 123 -8.05 3.50 17.25
C GLY A 123 -7.11 2.30 17.17
N PHE A 124 -7.13 1.44 18.19
CA PHE A 124 -6.46 0.14 18.18
C PHE A 124 -7.51 -0.95 18.10
N LEU A 125 -7.36 -1.86 17.14
CA LEU A 125 -8.20 -3.03 16.97
C LEU A 125 -7.33 -4.29 17.07
N ILE A 126 -7.50 -5.06 18.15
CA ILE A 126 -6.57 -6.12 18.55
C ILE A 126 -7.27 -7.48 18.54
N GLU A 127 -6.72 -8.45 17.83
CA GLU A 127 -7.22 -9.82 17.82
C GLU A 127 -7.02 -10.50 19.20
N ILE A 128 -8.02 -11.26 19.66
CA ILE A 128 -7.98 -12.05 20.90
C ILE A 128 -8.48 -13.49 20.70
N SER A 129 -8.51 -13.99 19.47
CA SER A 129 -8.98 -15.36 19.20
C SER A 129 -8.08 -16.41 19.86
N SER A 130 -8.60 -17.62 20.09
CA SER A 130 -7.80 -18.75 20.61
C SER A 130 -6.77 -19.29 19.60
N LEU A 131 -6.66 -18.69 18.41
CA LEU A 131 -5.63 -19.00 17.40
C LEU A 131 -4.29 -18.28 17.66
N ILE A 132 -4.25 -17.36 18.62
CA ILE A 132 -3.07 -16.57 19.01
C ILE A 132 -2.38 -17.23 20.21
N THR A 133 -1.05 -17.23 20.24
CA THR A 133 -0.29 -17.68 21.43
C THR A 133 -0.40 -16.66 22.57
N HIS A 134 -0.30 -17.12 23.81
CA HIS A 134 -0.34 -16.26 24.99
C HIS A 134 0.69 -15.12 24.91
N ASP A 135 1.93 -15.43 24.54
CA ASP A 135 3.00 -14.43 24.45
C ASP A 135 2.70 -13.35 23.40
N THR A 136 2.27 -13.74 22.19
CA THR A 136 1.86 -12.79 21.15
C THR A 136 0.74 -11.87 21.63
N PHE A 137 -0.24 -12.40 22.37
CA PHE A 137 -1.31 -11.59 22.96
C PHE A 137 -0.80 -10.62 24.05
N GLU A 138 0.13 -11.03 24.91
CA GLU A 138 0.78 -10.14 25.88
C GLU A 138 1.60 -9.02 25.23
N ILE A 139 2.15 -9.25 24.02
CA ILE A 139 2.79 -8.19 23.22
C ILE A 139 1.72 -7.28 22.58
N MET A 140 0.68 -7.85 21.97
CA MET A 140 -0.41 -7.08 21.37
C MET A 140 -1.08 -6.14 22.38
N LYS A 141 -1.32 -6.59 23.62
CA LYS A 141 -1.88 -5.76 24.71
C LYS A 141 -1.05 -4.52 25.02
N LYS A 142 0.27 -4.54 24.80
CA LYS A 142 1.16 -3.39 25.06
C LYS A 142 1.11 -2.33 23.97
N ILE A 143 0.59 -2.62 22.78
CA ILE A 143 0.57 -1.69 21.64
C ILE A 143 -0.09 -0.35 21.99
N PRO A 144 -1.29 -0.29 22.61
CA PRO A 144 -1.89 0.99 23.01
C PRO A 144 -1.07 1.73 24.07
N GLU A 145 -0.48 1.03 25.04
CA GLU A 145 0.35 1.64 26.09
C GLU A 145 1.64 2.26 25.53
N ILE A 146 2.32 1.56 24.60
CA ILE A 146 3.51 2.07 23.91
C ILE A 146 3.14 3.32 23.11
N ALA A 147 2.06 3.27 22.33
CA ALA A 147 1.58 4.42 21.59
C ALA A 147 1.22 5.59 22.52
N MET A 148 0.57 5.32 23.65
CA MET A 148 0.18 6.34 24.63
C MET A 148 1.37 7.08 25.25
N ASN A 149 2.48 6.38 25.52
CA ASN A 149 3.72 7.03 25.99
C ASN A 149 4.31 8.00 24.95
N MET A 150 4.20 7.66 23.66
CA MET A 150 4.72 8.48 22.55
C MET A 150 3.78 9.63 22.17
N LEU A 151 2.46 9.39 22.21
CA LEU A 151 1.43 10.33 21.77
C LEU A 151 1.03 11.36 22.84
N GLN A 152 1.20 11.02 24.11
CA GLN A 152 0.77 11.84 25.27
C GLN A 152 -0.67 12.40 25.11
N PRO A 153 -1.66 11.52 24.91
CA PRO A 153 -3.04 11.93 24.68
C PRO A 153 -3.62 12.74 25.84
N SER A 154 -4.64 13.56 25.53
CA SER A 154 -5.32 14.42 26.51
C SER A 154 -6.79 14.62 26.18
N ALA A 155 -7.58 15.04 27.17
CA ALA A 155 -9.01 15.27 27.00
C ALA A 155 -9.34 16.30 25.90
N GLN A 156 -8.45 17.25 25.61
CA GLN A 156 -8.64 18.29 24.57
C GLN A 156 -7.82 18.04 23.29
N GLY A 157 -6.85 17.14 23.30
CA GLY A 157 -5.91 16.88 22.20
C GLY A 157 -6.15 15.56 21.49
N SER A 158 -5.04 14.88 21.16
CA SER A 158 -5.03 13.52 20.64
C SER A 158 -5.56 12.51 21.66
N ARG A 159 -6.16 11.40 21.19
CA ARG A 159 -6.88 10.43 22.03
C ARG A 159 -6.75 9.00 21.52
N ILE A 160 -6.92 8.03 22.43
CA ILE A 160 -6.81 6.60 22.14
C ILE A 160 -8.14 5.87 22.36
N SER A 161 -8.50 4.96 21.46
CA SER A 161 -9.61 4.02 21.62
C SER A 161 -9.10 2.61 21.42
N VAL A 162 -9.61 1.63 22.20
CA VAL A 162 -9.17 0.23 22.12
C VAL A 162 -10.38 -0.69 21.97
N MET A 163 -10.39 -1.48 20.89
CA MET A 163 -11.28 -2.61 20.67
C MET A 163 -10.48 -3.92 20.63
N PHE A 164 -11.04 -4.96 21.22
CA PHE A 164 -10.57 -6.34 21.07
C PHE A 164 -11.59 -7.16 20.27
N PHE A 165 -11.16 -8.12 19.45
CA PHE A 165 -12.07 -8.92 18.63
C PHE A 165 -11.70 -10.41 18.52
N SER A 166 -12.73 -11.26 18.41
CA SER A 166 -12.61 -12.65 17.95
C SER A 166 -13.83 -12.96 17.07
N GLU A 167 -14.79 -13.73 17.57
CA GLU A 167 -16.15 -13.84 16.99
C GLU A 167 -17.01 -12.61 17.30
N THR A 168 -16.76 -11.98 18.43
CA THR A 168 -17.44 -10.78 18.92
C THR A 168 -16.43 -9.65 19.14
N VAL A 169 -16.93 -8.42 19.31
CA VAL A 169 -16.11 -7.22 19.51
C VAL A 169 -16.35 -6.63 20.89
N ILE A 170 -15.27 -6.32 21.59
CA ILE A 170 -15.27 -5.69 22.92
C ILE A 170 -14.67 -4.29 22.76
N HIS A 171 -15.51 -3.25 22.80
CA HIS A 171 -15.06 -1.85 22.83
C HIS A 171 -14.63 -1.47 24.24
N LEU A 172 -13.40 -1.84 24.60
CA LEU A 172 -12.89 -1.68 25.97
C LEU A 172 -12.73 -0.21 26.37
N VAL A 173 -12.19 0.62 25.48
CA VAL A 173 -11.96 2.05 25.73
C VAL A 173 -12.42 2.86 24.54
N LYS A 174 -13.25 3.87 24.78
CA LYS A 174 -13.73 4.85 23.81
C LYS A 174 -12.89 6.12 23.89
N PHE A 175 -12.87 6.91 22.81
CA PHE A 175 -12.18 8.20 22.79
C PHE A 175 -12.64 9.20 23.86
N ASN A 176 -13.86 9.09 24.41
CA ASN A 176 -14.34 9.98 25.46
C ASN A 176 -14.14 9.44 26.88
N ASP A 177 -13.63 8.21 27.04
CA ASP A 177 -13.38 7.62 28.36
C ASP A 177 -12.09 8.21 28.98
N PRO A 178 -12.00 8.40 30.31
CA PRO A 178 -10.77 8.86 30.96
C PRO A 178 -9.52 8.00 30.65
N GLU A 179 -9.73 6.69 30.48
CA GLU A 179 -8.73 5.72 30.03
C GLU A 179 -8.08 6.08 28.68
N SER A 180 -8.72 6.91 27.87
CA SER A 180 -8.21 7.37 26.57
C SER A 180 -6.96 8.26 26.70
N TYR A 181 -6.76 8.87 27.88
CA TYR A 181 -5.67 9.82 28.16
C TYR A 181 -5.03 9.68 29.55
N ASP A 182 -5.44 8.70 30.37
CA ASP A 182 -4.78 8.34 31.63
C ASP A 182 -4.12 6.94 31.52
N MET A 183 -2.79 6.91 31.63
CA MET A 183 -1.95 5.72 31.46
C MET A 183 -2.22 4.63 32.52
N ASP A 184 -2.49 5.01 33.76
CA ASP A 184 -2.69 4.06 34.85
C ASP A 184 -4.09 3.43 34.78
N LEU A 185 -5.08 4.21 34.35
CA LEU A 185 -6.42 3.73 34.02
C LEU A 185 -6.40 2.82 32.78
N MET A 186 -5.67 3.19 31.72
CA MET A 186 -5.43 2.34 30.53
C MET A 186 -4.86 0.97 30.94
N LYS A 187 -3.72 0.97 31.65
CA LYS A 187 -3.04 -0.25 32.12
C LYS A 187 -3.94 -1.16 32.94
N ARG A 188 -4.65 -0.60 33.93
CA ARG A 188 -5.60 -1.38 34.76
C ARG A 188 -6.65 -2.08 33.89
N LYS A 189 -7.22 -1.37 32.91
CA LYS A 189 -8.29 -1.91 32.06
C LYS A 189 -7.80 -2.96 31.06
N ILE A 190 -6.62 -2.75 30.45
CA ILE A 190 -6.00 -3.72 29.53
C ILE A 190 -5.52 -4.98 30.27
N SER A 191 -4.98 -4.84 31.50
CA SER A 191 -4.46 -5.98 32.27
C SER A 191 -5.52 -7.06 32.58
N GLY A 192 -6.80 -6.68 32.66
CA GLY A 192 -7.92 -7.61 32.87
C GLY A 192 -8.40 -8.36 31.62
N VAL A 193 -7.85 -8.09 30.43
CA VAL A 193 -8.27 -8.76 29.19
C VAL A 193 -7.51 -10.07 29.03
N THR A 194 -8.27 -11.15 28.82
CA THR A 194 -7.79 -12.50 28.50
C THR A 194 -8.10 -12.85 27.05
N LEU A 195 -7.42 -13.86 26.51
CA LEU A 195 -7.80 -14.48 25.24
C LEU A 195 -9.24 -14.99 25.28
N SER A 196 -9.92 -14.90 24.14
CA SER A 196 -11.22 -15.53 23.88
C SER A 196 -11.05 -17.03 23.74
N THR A 197 -12.06 -17.79 24.13
CA THR A 197 -12.12 -19.24 23.85
C THR A 197 -12.48 -19.52 22.38
N SER A 198 -13.08 -18.55 21.68
CA SER A 198 -13.50 -18.73 20.29
C SER A 198 -12.29 -18.75 19.34
N SER A 199 -12.25 -19.77 18.49
CA SER A 199 -11.25 -19.93 17.42
C SER A 199 -11.59 -19.10 16.18
N ARG A 200 -12.54 -18.17 16.28
CA ARG A 200 -12.88 -17.25 15.19
C ARG A 200 -12.09 -15.95 15.27
N SER A 201 -11.62 -15.49 14.13
CA SER A 201 -11.03 -14.17 13.93
C SER A 201 -11.87 -13.45 12.88
N CYS A 202 -12.87 -12.67 13.31
CA CYS A 202 -13.81 -12.00 12.40
C CYS A 202 -13.39 -10.55 12.13
N SER A 203 -12.28 -10.37 11.40
CA SER A 203 -11.74 -9.04 11.08
C SER A 203 -12.78 -8.16 10.35
N ASN A 204 -13.66 -8.76 9.55
CA ASN A 204 -14.76 -8.06 8.90
C ASN A 204 -15.79 -7.47 9.89
N ILE A 205 -16.21 -8.22 10.91
CA ILE A 205 -17.18 -7.78 11.93
C ILE A 205 -16.53 -6.68 12.78
N ALA A 206 -15.26 -6.89 13.13
CA ALA A 206 -14.44 -5.94 13.87
C ALA A 206 -14.34 -4.57 13.16
N LEU A 207 -14.07 -4.56 11.85
CA LEU A 207 -14.02 -3.34 11.05
C LEU A 207 -15.41 -2.67 10.88
N GLU A 208 -16.51 -3.44 10.84
CA GLU A 208 -17.86 -2.86 10.87
C GLU A 208 -18.16 -2.13 12.21
N HIS A 209 -17.70 -2.67 13.35
CA HIS A 209 -17.77 -2.00 14.65
C HIS A 209 -16.84 -0.78 14.77
N VAL A 210 -15.67 -0.78 14.13
CA VAL A 210 -14.81 0.41 14.04
C VAL A 210 -15.57 1.58 13.39
N VAL A 211 -16.33 1.31 12.31
CA VAL A 211 -17.16 2.33 11.66
C VAL A 211 -18.34 2.77 12.52
N SER A 212 -19.12 1.83 13.08
CA SER A 212 -20.39 2.13 13.74
C SER A 212 -20.26 2.60 15.20
N ASN A 213 -19.17 2.23 15.88
CA ASN A 213 -18.97 2.50 17.31
C ASN A 213 -17.66 3.22 17.65
N MET A 214 -16.54 2.96 16.95
CA MET A 214 -15.27 3.61 17.29
C MET A 214 -15.18 5.06 16.78
N PHE A 215 -15.32 5.27 15.45
CA PHE A 215 -15.11 6.58 14.81
C PHE A 215 -16.40 7.35 14.48
N ASN A 216 -17.50 6.98 15.13
CA ASN A 216 -18.86 7.53 14.94
C ASN A 216 -19.18 8.73 15.86
N ASP A 217 -18.18 9.39 16.43
CA ASP A 217 -18.39 10.61 17.23
C ASP A 217 -18.52 11.84 16.31
N PRO A 218 -19.70 12.50 16.24
CA PRO A 218 -19.92 13.66 15.37
C PRO A 218 -19.24 14.93 15.89
N SER A 219 -18.70 14.95 17.12
CA SER A 219 -17.99 16.10 17.69
C SER A 219 -16.54 16.22 17.22
N ARG A 220 -15.94 15.14 16.68
CA ARG A 220 -14.52 15.05 16.29
C ARG A 220 -14.33 14.87 14.78
N THR A 221 -14.86 15.83 14.01
CA THR A 221 -14.90 15.77 12.53
C THR A 221 -13.68 16.34 11.81
N GLN A 222 -12.89 17.21 12.44
CA GLN A 222 -11.68 17.81 11.82
C GLN A 222 -10.35 17.20 12.33
N ILE A 223 -10.41 15.97 12.84
CA ILE A 223 -9.30 15.29 13.51
C ILE A 223 -8.80 14.14 12.62
N THR A 224 -7.48 13.93 12.56
CA THR A 224 -6.91 12.85 11.74
C THR A 224 -7.20 11.50 12.41
N LYS A 225 -7.96 10.64 11.72
CA LYS A 225 -8.38 9.33 12.22
C LYS A 225 -7.39 8.26 11.79
N ILE A 226 -6.74 7.60 12.75
CA ILE A 226 -5.77 6.53 12.51
C ILE A 226 -6.30 5.24 13.13
N LEU A 227 -6.33 4.15 12.38
CA LEU A 227 -6.65 2.82 12.88
C LEU A 227 -5.40 1.93 12.78
N VAL A 228 -5.03 1.30 13.89
CA VAL A 228 -3.98 0.29 13.97
C VAL A 228 -4.63 -1.05 14.27
N ILE A 229 -4.61 -1.97 13.31
CA ILE A 229 -5.13 -3.33 13.48
C ILE A 229 -3.96 -4.26 13.81
N ALA A 230 -4.03 -4.99 14.94
CA ALA A 230 -3.08 -6.04 15.30
C ALA A 230 -3.75 -7.42 15.19
N LEU A 231 -3.19 -8.31 14.35
CA LEU A 231 -3.70 -9.66 14.12
C LEU A 231 -2.57 -10.68 13.91
N SER A 232 -2.86 -11.96 14.12
CA SER A 232 -1.94 -13.09 13.91
C SER A 232 -2.57 -14.24 13.11
N SER A 233 -3.87 -14.17 12.84
CA SER A 233 -4.64 -15.25 12.19
C SER A 233 -5.44 -14.71 10.99
N PRO A 234 -5.56 -15.46 9.89
CA PRO A 234 -6.50 -15.12 8.81
C PRO A 234 -7.93 -15.00 9.31
N ASN A 235 -8.73 -14.18 8.64
CA ASN A 235 -10.16 -14.15 8.88
C ASN A 235 -10.83 -15.44 8.43
N ASN A 236 -11.55 -16.09 9.36
CA ASN A 236 -12.23 -17.36 9.14
C ASN A 236 -13.76 -17.27 9.33
N CYS A 237 -14.32 -16.06 9.15
CA CYS A 237 -15.74 -15.77 9.34
C CYS A 237 -16.50 -15.49 8.04
N VAL A 238 -15.80 -15.01 7.02
CA VAL A 238 -16.34 -14.63 5.70
C VAL A 238 -15.27 -14.80 4.62
N GLU A 239 -15.68 -14.77 3.36
CA GLU A 239 -14.80 -14.79 2.19
C GLU A 239 -13.98 -13.48 2.07
N PRO A 240 -12.77 -13.49 1.46
CA PRO A 240 -11.86 -12.35 1.41
C PRO A 240 -12.45 -11.05 0.84
N GLU A 241 -13.35 -11.14 -0.14
CA GLU A 241 -14.07 -10.04 -0.78
C GLU A 241 -14.89 -9.21 0.22
N LYS A 242 -15.44 -9.89 1.25
CA LYS A 242 -16.19 -9.23 2.32
C LYS A 242 -15.27 -8.46 3.26
N ILE A 243 -14.03 -8.93 3.47
CA ILE A 243 -13.00 -8.20 4.23
C ILE A 243 -12.58 -6.96 3.43
N TRP A 244 -12.27 -7.13 2.14
CA TRP A 244 -11.91 -6.04 1.23
C TRP A 244 -12.97 -4.94 1.23
N SER A 245 -14.24 -5.28 0.96
CA SER A 245 -15.33 -4.30 0.92
C SER A 245 -15.53 -3.55 2.25
N THR A 246 -15.34 -4.22 3.40
CA THR A 246 -15.38 -3.55 4.71
C THR A 246 -14.15 -2.68 4.97
N GLY A 247 -12.94 -3.13 4.59
CA GLY A 247 -11.73 -2.31 4.67
C GLY A 247 -11.83 -1.04 3.83
N GLN A 248 -12.39 -1.14 2.61
CA GLN A 248 -12.71 0.01 1.76
C GLN A 248 -13.73 0.96 2.41
N LYS A 249 -14.73 0.43 3.14
CA LYS A 249 -15.71 1.24 3.90
C LYS A 249 -15.08 2.00 5.08
N VAL A 250 -14.08 1.42 5.74
CA VAL A 250 -13.30 2.13 6.77
C VAL A 250 -12.49 3.26 6.13
N LYS A 251 -11.75 2.94 5.06
CA LYS A 251 -10.89 3.89 4.34
C LYS A 251 -11.65 5.06 3.71
N SER A 252 -12.86 4.84 3.19
CA SER A 252 -13.69 5.89 2.57
C SER A 252 -14.20 6.94 3.57
N LEU A 253 -14.14 6.67 4.88
CA LEU A 253 -14.47 7.61 5.95
C LEU A 253 -13.27 8.48 6.38
N GLY A 254 -12.17 8.46 5.62
CA GLY A 254 -10.95 9.21 5.92
C GLY A 254 -10.13 8.61 7.08
N ILE A 255 -10.35 7.32 7.40
CA ILE A 255 -9.58 6.60 8.42
C ILE A 255 -8.36 5.97 7.75
N VAL A 256 -7.17 6.27 8.25
CA VAL A 256 -5.91 5.70 7.76
C VAL A 256 -5.62 4.41 8.52
N ASN A 257 -5.60 3.29 7.80
CA ASN A 257 -5.41 1.96 8.36
C ASN A 257 -3.94 1.53 8.25
N PHE A 258 -3.37 1.17 9.40
CA PHE A 258 -2.12 0.46 9.58
C PHE A 258 -2.41 -0.96 10.07
N VAL A 259 -1.66 -1.93 9.59
CA VAL A 259 -1.81 -3.34 9.96
C VAL A 259 -0.51 -3.85 10.54
N ILE A 260 -0.58 -4.47 11.71
CA ILE A 260 0.51 -5.15 12.40
C ILE A 260 0.17 -6.65 12.40
N SER A 261 0.84 -7.42 11.56
CA SER A 261 0.63 -8.86 11.43
C SER A 261 1.72 -9.64 12.15
N PHE A 262 1.35 -10.48 13.11
CA PHE A 262 2.26 -11.32 13.89
C PHE A 262 2.36 -12.71 13.27
N GLY A 263 3.55 -13.05 12.76
CA GLY A 263 3.79 -14.25 11.96
C GLY A 263 3.36 -14.11 10.50
N ASP A 264 3.39 -15.24 9.79
CA ASP A 264 3.29 -15.38 8.33
C ASP A 264 1.95 -15.97 7.84
N ARG A 265 1.07 -16.40 8.77
CA ARG A 265 -0.16 -17.13 8.46
C ARG A 265 -1.19 -16.36 7.64
N ILE A 266 -1.16 -15.03 7.65
CA ILE A 266 -2.19 -14.17 7.05
C ILE A 266 -1.81 -13.85 5.61
N ASP A 267 -2.71 -14.10 4.66
CA ASP A 267 -2.51 -13.76 3.26
C ASP A 267 -2.36 -12.24 3.08
N ARG A 268 -1.35 -11.84 2.31
CA ARG A 268 -1.07 -10.43 1.99
C ARG A 268 -2.25 -9.72 1.32
N ILE A 269 -3.11 -10.45 0.62
CA ILE A 269 -4.36 -9.95 0.03
C ILE A 269 -5.32 -9.45 1.13
N GLU A 270 -5.47 -10.19 2.23
CA GLU A 270 -6.29 -9.78 3.37
C GLU A 270 -5.71 -8.50 3.99
N LEU A 271 -4.39 -8.49 4.24
CA LEU A 271 -3.69 -7.33 4.82
C LEU A 271 -3.85 -6.07 3.96
N LEU A 272 -3.78 -6.20 2.63
CA LEU A 272 -3.98 -5.09 1.68
C LEU A 272 -5.45 -4.63 1.58
N GLY A 273 -6.41 -5.54 1.74
CA GLY A 273 -7.83 -5.18 1.84
C GLY A 273 -8.10 -4.27 3.02
N ILE A 274 -7.42 -4.49 4.14
CA ILE A 274 -7.57 -3.70 5.36
C ILE A 274 -6.74 -2.41 5.30
N ALA A 275 -5.44 -2.48 5.00
CA ALA A 275 -4.50 -1.36 5.07
C ALA A 275 -4.80 -0.23 4.06
N SER A 276 -4.40 1.00 4.38
CA SER A 276 -4.49 2.16 3.47
C SER A 276 -3.38 2.23 2.42
N GLY A 277 -2.45 1.28 2.44
CA GLY A 277 -1.38 1.11 1.45
C GLY A 277 -0.44 -0.02 1.86
N GLY A 278 0.31 -0.59 0.91
CA GLY A 278 1.24 -1.69 1.19
C GLY A 278 2.34 -1.30 2.18
N SER A 279 2.75 -0.03 2.21
CA SER A 279 3.69 0.53 3.19
C SER A 279 3.13 0.62 4.62
N ASN A 280 1.82 0.44 4.81
CA ASN A 280 1.17 0.52 6.12
C ASN A 280 1.00 -0.85 6.77
N ILE A 281 1.53 -1.90 6.15
CA ILE A 281 1.58 -3.26 6.69
C ILE A 281 2.96 -3.48 7.32
N PHE A 282 2.97 -3.95 8.56
CA PHE A 282 4.16 -4.26 9.34
C PHE A 282 4.09 -5.73 9.78
N HIS A 283 5.01 -6.54 9.28
CA HIS A 283 5.16 -7.93 9.72
C HIS A 283 6.06 -7.98 10.96
N ILE A 284 5.56 -8.57 12.04
CA ILE A 284 6.29 -8.72 13.30
C ILE A 284 6.83 -10.14 13.38
N GLU A 285 8.10 -10.29 13.03
CA GLU A 285 8.88 -11.52 13.23
C GLU A 285 9.57 -11.53 14.60
N PHE A 286 10.01 -10.35 15.09
CA PHE A 286 10.64 -10.17 16.39
C PHE A 286 9.80 -9.26 17.31
N PRO A 287 8.96 -9.84 18.20
CA PRO A 287 8.09 -9.07 19.09
C PRO A 287 8.83 -8.15 20.07
N SER A 288 10.12 -8.37 20.31
CA SER A 288 10.99 -7.49 21.11
C SER A 288 11.14 -6.08 20.51
N GLN A 289 11.02 -5.95 19.19
CA GLN A 289 11.16 -4.68 18.47
C GLN A 289 9.83 -3.88 18.37
N ILE A 290 8.73 -4.33 18.99
CA ILE A 290 7.38 -3.74 18.82
C ILE A 290 7.34 -2.21 18.97
N GLU A 291 8.17 -1.63 19.84
CA GLU A 291 8.29 -0.18 20.02
C GLU A 291 8.72 0.56 18.74
N ILE A 292 9.64 -0.01 17.95
CA ILE A 292 10.13 0.58 16.69
C ILE A 292 9.02 0.62 15.64
N TYR A 293 8.19 -0.43 15.58
CA TYR A 293 7.03 -0.48 14.70
C TYR A 293 5.96 0.56 15.09
N ILE A 294 5.67 0.73 16.39
CA ILE A 294 4.72 1.74 16.86
C ILE A 294 5.24 3.16 16.60
N ARG A 295 6.54 3.42 16.82
CA ARG A 295 7.19 4.68 16.45
C ARG A 295 7.03 4.97 14.95
N SER A 296 7.30 3.99 14.10
CA SER A 296 7.18 4.10 12.64
C SER A 296 5.74 4.41 12.19
N ILE A 297 4.73 3.82 12.84
CA ILE A 297 3.30 4.12 12.60
C ILE A 297 2.97 5.56 13.00
N ILE A 298 3.45 6.01 14.16
CA ILE A 298 3.24 7.36 14.70
C ILE A 298 3.86 8.42 13.78
N GLU A 299 5.12 8.24 13.38
CA GLU A 299 5.82 9.14 12.46
C GLU A 299 5.14 9.19 11.09
N ARG A 300 4.75 8.03 10.54
CA ARG A 300 4.02 7.96 9.26
C ARG A 300 2.62 8.57 9.34
N SER A 301 1.98 8.57 10.52
CA SER A 301 0.70 9.25 10.75
C SER A 301 0.80 10.78 10.59
N LEU A 302 1.95 11.37 10.91
CA LEU A 302 2.21 12.81 10.72
C LEU A 302 2.10 13.22 9.24
N TYR A 303 2.58 12.37 8.33
CA TYR A 303 2.55 12.64 6.89
C TYR A 303 1.12 12.80 6.35
N TYR A 304 0.19 11.95 6.80
CA TYR A 304 -1.22 12.02 6.39
C TYR A 304 -1.89 13.32 6.86
N SER A 305 -1.51 13.83 8.04
CA SER A 305 -1.99 15.11 8.59
C SER A 305 -1.42 16.33 7.85
N ARG A 306 -0.17 16.26 7.37
CA ARG A 306 0.46 17.34 6.58
C ARG A 306 -0.04 17.41 5.14
N SER A 307 -0.38 16.26 4.55
CA SER A 307 -0.73 16.14 3.12
C SER A 307 -2.13 16.66 2.76
N GLY A 308 -2.90 17.19 3.72
CA GLY A 308 -4.25 17.71 3.46
C GLY A 308 -5.23 16.64 2.98
N PHE A 309 -5.02 15.36 3.34
CA PHE A 309 -5.82 14.20 2.93
C PHE A 309 -7.20 14.14 3.64
N PHE A 310 -7.89 15.28 3.72
CA PHE A 310 -9.31 15.34 4.02
C PHE A 310 -10.07 14.78 2.82
N THR A 311 -10.24 13.46 2.75
CA THR A 311 -11.17 12.85 1.81
C THR A 311 -12.59 13.20 2.22
N SER A 312 -13.09 14.33 1.72
CA SER A 312 -14.53 14.57 1.59
C SER A 312 -15.10 13.65 0.50
N LEU A 313 -15.02 12.33 0.73
CA LEU A 313 -15.76 11.33 0.00
C LEU A 313 -17.20 11.42 0.48
N SER A 314 -17.95 12.33 -0.15
CA SER A 314 -19.39 12.46 0.02
C SER A 314 -20.05 11.09 -0.16
N VAL A 315 -20.87 10.73 0.83
CA VAL A 315 -21.56 9.44 0.95
C VAL A 315 -22.17 9.00 -0.39
N TYR A 316 -21.66 7.89 -0.95
CA TYR A 316 -22.28 7.21 -2.09
C TYR A 316 -23.55 6.46 -1.64
N GLN A 317 -24.65 7.20 -1.51
CA GLN A 317 -26.01 6.66 -1.52
C GLN A 317 -26.83 7.36 -2.62
N SER A 318 -26.67 6.89 -3.86
CA SER A 318 -27.59 7.20 -4.95
C SER A 318 -27.52 6.13 -6.04
N ASN A 319 -28.68 5.68 -6.53
CA ASN A 319 -28.80 4.74 -7.65
C ASN A 319 -28.59 5.42 -9.02
N THR A 320 -27.68 6.40 -9.10
CA THR A 320 -27.25 7.05 -10.34
C THR A 320 -25.78 7.39 -10.21
N ILE A 321 -24.96 6.76 -11.06
CA ILE A 321 -23.51 6.99 -11.09
C ILE A 321 -23.26 8.37 -11.69
N GLN A 322 -23.13 9.38 -10.83
CA GLN A 322 -22.57 10.66 -11.21
C GLN A 322 -21.14 10.70 -10.66
N PHE A 323 -20.16 10.42 -11.51
CA PHE A 323 -18.74 10.54 -11.14
C PHE A 323 -18.46 11.97 -10.70
N THR A 324 -17.80 12.13 -9.55
CA THR A 324 -17.23 13.42 -9.12
C THR A 324 -16.44 13.99 -10.29
N ILE A 325 -16.82 15.18 -10.76
CA ILE A 325 -16.31 15.75 -12.02
C ILE A 325 -14.78 15.77 -11.95
N ILE A 326 -14.15 14.91 -12.76
CA ILE A 326 -12.72 14.88 -12.95
C ILE A 326 -12.39 16.24 -13.58
N SER A 327 -11.83 17.18 -12.82
CA SER A 327 -11.56 18.55 -13.28
C SER A 327 -10.26 18.69 -14.09
N LYS A 328 -9.59 17.55 -14.37
CA LYS A 328 -8.35 17.46 -15.15
C LYS A 328 -8.53 16.55 -16.37
N ARG A 329 -7.74 16.83 -17.40
CA ARG A 329 -7.56 15.93 -18.55
C ARG A 329 -6.92 14.63 -18.10
N ILE A 330 -7.45 13.51 -18.57
CA ILE A 330 -6.87 12.18 -18.39
C ILE A 330 -6.48 11.61 -19.74
N ASP A 331 -5.28 11.04 -19.79
CA ASP A 331 -4.87 10.10 -20.82
C ASP A 331 -4.97 8.69 -20.22
N LEU A 332 -5.93 7.89 -20.71
CA LEU A 332 -6.23 6.56 -20.19
C LEU A 332 -5.81 5.50 -21.21
N ALA A 333 -4.91 4.59 -20.82
CA ALA A 333 -4.64 3.36 -21.56
C ALA A 333 -5.46 2.21 -20.95
N ILE A 334 -6.22 1.47 -21.75
CA ILE A 334 -6.88 0.24 -21.29
C ILE A 334 -6.28 -0.94 -22.06
N MET A 335 -5.66 -1.86 -21.33
CA MET A 335 -5.11 -3.10 -21.85
C MET A 335 -5.89 -4.26 -21.23
N PHE A 336 -6.47 -5.13 -22.06
CA PHE A 336 -7.23 -6.28 -21.59
C PHE A 336 -6.67 -7.60 -22.11
N GLU A 337 -6.81 -8.67 -21.33
CA GLU A 337 -6.46 -10.00 -21.78
C GLU A 337 -7.35 -10.42 -22.97
N ASN A 338 -6.75 -10.88 -24.06
CA ASN A 338 -7.45 -11.48 -25.17
C ASN A 338 -6.75 -12.78 -25.57
N THR A 339 -7.20 -13.89 -24.99
CA THR A 339 -6.69 -15.24 -25.22
C THR A 339 -7.84 -16.19 -25.58
N ALA A 340 -7.50 -17.32 -26.21
CA ALA A 340 -8.46 -18.37 -26.51
C ALA A 340 -9.04 -19.06 -25.26
N SER A 341 -8.37 -18.93 -24.11
CA SER A 341 -8.70 -19.57 -22.84
C SER A 341 -9.86 -18.89 -22.10
N ILE A 342 -10.04 -17.59 -22.31
CA ILE A 342 -11.18 -16.79 -21.81
C ILE A 342 -12.49 -17.41 -22.32
N GLN A 343 -13.53 -17.50 -21.50
CA GLN A 343 -14.86 -17.94 -21.95
C GLN A 343 -15.61 -16.82 -22.66
N ASP A 344 -16.57 -17.15 -23.53
CA ASP A 344 -17.23 -16.14 -24.38
C ASP A 344 -18.03 -15.13 -23.53
N GLU A 345 -18.64 -15.57 -22.43
CA GLU A 345 -19.32 -14.70 -21.45
C GLU A 345 -18.35 -13.73 -20.75
N GLU A 346 -17.11 -14.16 -20.49
CA GLU A 346 -16.08 -13.33 -19.87
C GLU A 346 -15.51 -12.31 -20.85
N PHE A 347 -15.39 -12.69 -22.13
CA PHE A 347 -15.00 -11.78 -23.21
C PHE A 347 -16.06 -10.70 -23.46
N ASP A 348 -17.35 -11.06 -23.43
CA ASP A 348 -18.45 -10.10 -23.47
C ASP A 348 -18.47 -9.20 -22.21
N ALA A 349 -18.14 -9.73 -21.03
CA ALA A 349 -17.98 -8.94 -19.82
C ALA A 349 -16.82 -7.93 -19.95
N ILE A 350 -15.67 -8.31 -20.54
CA ILE A 350 -14.60 -7.36 -20.87
C ILE A 350 -15.13 -6.25 -21.78
N LYS A 351 -15.82 -6.58 -22.88
CA LYS A 351 -16.41 -5.57 -23.79
C LYS A 351 -17.33 -4.60 -23.05
N ALA A 352 -18.18 -5.11 -22.15
CA ALA A 352 -19.06 -4.27 -21.31
C ALA A 352 -18.28 -3.33 -20.37
N ILE A 353 -17.15 -3.79 -19.80
CA ILE A 353 -16.25 -2.97 -18.99
C ILE A 353 -15.59 -1.88 -19.85
N LEU A 354 -15.04 -2.22 -21.03
CA LEU A 354 -14.45 -1.25 -21.95
C LEU A 354 -15.46 -0.15 -22.33
N ILE A 355 -16.67 -0.55 -22.72
CA ILE A 355 -17.78 0.36 -23.05
C ILE A 355 -18.11 1.30 -21.88
N SER A 356 -18.10 0.79 -20.65
CA SER A 356 -18.40 1.56 -19.44
C SER A 356 -17.29 2.56 -19.10
N LEU A 357 -16.02 2.15 -19.23
CA LEU A 357 -14.86 3.01 -19.01
C LEU A 357 -14.75 4.14 -20.03
N ILE A 358 -15.00 3.87 -21.32
CA ILE A 358 -15.05 4.90 -22.39
C ILE A 358 -16.12 5.96 -22.06
N LYS A 359 -17.34 5.53 -21.71
CA LYS A 359 -18.44 6.45 -21.35
C LYS A 359 -18.14 7.26 -20.08
N ALA A 360 -17.50 6.65 -19.09
CA ALA A 360 -17.08 7.36 -17.87
C ALA A 360 -16.02 8.43 -18.18
N ALA A 361 -15.02 8.13 -19.02
CA ALA A 361 -14.00 9.09 -19.44
C ALA A 361 -14.59 10.29 -20.19
N ASP A 362 -15.52 10.07 -21.12
CA ASP A 362 -16.22 11.13 -21.85
C ASP A 362 -17.08 12.02 -20.93
N SER A 363 -17.80 11.41 -19.97
CA SER A 363 -18.69 12.13 -19.04
C SER A 363 -18.01 13.24 -18.22
N SER A 364 -16.67 13.20 -18.09
CA SER A 364 -15.85 14.24 -17.47
C SER A 364 -15.86 15.58 -18.22
N LYS A 365 -16.14 15.59 -19.53
CA LYS A 365 -16.04 16.74 -20.45
C LYS A 365 -14.65 17.40 -20.55
N THR A 366 -13.57 16.74 -20.12
CA THR A 366 -12.24 17.38 -20.02
C THR A 366 -11.36 17.31 -21.27
N GLN A 367 -11.85 16.80 -22.41
CA GLN A 367 -11.00 16.39 -23.55
C GLN A 367 -10.00 15.28 -23.19
N SER A 368 -10.42 14.39 -22.28
CA SER A 368 -9.72 13.15 -21.98
C SER A 368 -9.61 12.24 -23.20
N ARG A 369 -8.61 11.37 -23.21
CA ARG A 369 -8.30 10.46 -24.31
C ARG A 369 -8.27 9.02 -23.80
N VAL A 370 -8.83 8.09 -24.56
CA VAL A 370 -8.82 6.65 -24.21
C VAL A 370 -8.16 5.87 -25.34
N ALA A 371 -7.04 5.22 -25.06
CA ALA A 371 -6.39 4.24 -25.93
C ALA A 371 -6.79 2.82 -25.51
N ILE A 372 -6.99 1.92 -26.46
CA ILE A 372 -7.35 0.52 -26.18
C ILE A 372 -6.45 -0.45 -26.93
N GLY A 373 -5.92 -1.42 -26.19
CA GLY A 373 -5.19 -2.57 -26.70
C GLY A 373 -5.56 -3.84 -25.94
N SER A 374 -5.10 -4.98 -26.45
CA SER A 374 -5.17 -6.27 -25.76
C SER A 374 -3.79 -6.92 -25.62
N PHE A 375 -3.68 -7.89 -24.72
CA PHE A 375 -2.49 -8.71 -24.56
C PHE A 375 -2.83 -10.20 -24.46
N GLY A 376 -1.92 -11.02 -24.99
CA GLY A 376 -1.91 -12.48 -24.97
C GLY A 376 -0.45 -12.90 -25.14
N ASN A 377 -0.13 -13.75 -26.12
CA ASN A 377 1.25 -14.07 -26.53
C ASN A 377 2.08 -12.84 -26.92
N ASP A 378 1.42 -11.87 -27.54
CA ASP A 378 1.92 -10.52 -27.79
C ASP A 378 0.81 -9.50 -27.51
N TYR A 379 1.09 -8.21 -27.67
CA TYR A 379 0.07 -7.17 -27.59
C TYR A 379 -0.47 -6.75 -28.96
N ASN A 380 -1.70 -6.23 -28.96
CA ASN A 380 -2.32 -5.58 -30.11
C ASN A 380 -2.89 -4.23 -29.68
N ILE A 381 -2.63 -3.17 -30.45
CA ILE A 381 -3.22 -1.84 -30.23
C ILE A 381 -4.38 -1.66 -31.22
N TYR A 382 -5.61 -1.55 -30.72
CA TYR A 382 -6.77 -1.26 -31.57
C TYR A 382 -6.80 0.22 -31.97
N TRP A 383 -6.41 1.11 -31.05
CA TRP A 383 -6.05 2.50 -31.31
C TRP A 383 -5.23 3.08 -30.15
N ASP A 384 -4.28 3.96 -30.47
CA ASP A 384 -3.45 4.68 -29.50
C ASP A 384 -4.13 5.98 -29.01
N ILE A 385 -3.42 6.73 -28.17
CA ILE A 385 -3.91 7.95 -27.51
C ILE A 385 -3.95 9.19 -28.44
N ASN A 386 -3.32 9.14 -29.62
CA ASN A 386 -3.31 10.21 -30.62
C ASN A 386 -4.31 9.95 -31.77
N ASN A 387 -4.79 8.72 -31.92
CA ASN A 387 -5.83 8.37 -32.88
C ASN A 387 -7.12 9.21 -32.63
N PRO A 388 -7.80 9.75 -33.67
CA PRO A 388 -9.06 10.48 -33.50
C PRO A 388 -10.14 9.73 -32.71
N ILE A 389 -10.17 8.39 -32.80
CA ILE A 389 -11.07 7.51 -32.04
C ILE A 389 -10.89 7.69 -30.53
N ALA A 390 -9.70 8.04 -30.04
CA ALA A 390 -9.43 8.21 -28.61
C ALA A 390 -10.24 9.34 -27.96
N THR A 391 -10.82 10.24 -28.76
CA THR A 391 -11.71 11.33 -28.31
C THR A 391 -13.14 11.24 -28.88
N ASP A 392 -13.44 10.22 -29.69
CA ASP A 392 -14.77 10.01 -30.28
C ASP A 392 -15.43 8.79 -29.64
N THR A 393 -16.31 9.07 -28.67
CA THR A 393 -17.08 8.04 -27.95
C THR A 393 -17.87 7.13 -28.88
N GLN A 394 -18.44 7.64 -29.99
CA GLN A 394 -19.26 6.82 -30.88
C GLN A 394 -18.39 5.90 -31.73
N ALA A 395 -17.30 6.41 -32.30
CA ALA A 395 -16.34 5.60 -33.04
C ALA A 395 -15.65 4.56 -32.16
N ALA A 396 -15.28 4.92 -30.92
CA ALA A 396 -14.67 3.99 -29.96
C ALA A 396 -15.62 2.85 -29.57
N LEU A 397 -16.90 3.16 -29.29
CA LEU A 397 -17.90 2.14 -28.97
C LEU A 397 -18.18 1.19 -30.15
N ALA A 398 -18.26 1.72 -31.38
CA ALA A 398 -18.36 0.90 -32.58
C ALA A 398 -17.15 -0.04 -32.71
N ARG A 399 -15.94 0.50 -32.52
CA ARG A 399 -14.70 -0.26 -32.64
C ARG A 399 -14.53 -1.35 -31.57
N VAL A 400 -15.01 -1.14 -30.33
CA VAL A 400 -15.03 -2.20 -29.29
C VAL A 400 -15.90 -3.39 -29.71
N ASN A 401 -17.07 -3.14 -30.30
CA ASN A 401 -17.99 -4.21 -30.69
C ASN A 401 -17.37 -5.14 -31.76
N GLU A 402 -16.61 -4.56 -32.70
CA GLU A 402 -15.88 -5.29 -33.76
C GLU A 402 -14.74 -6.17 -33.26
N ILE A 403 -14.23 -5.97 -32.03
CA ILE A 403 -13.09 -6.73 -31.51
C ILE A 403 -13.45 -8.23 -31.46
N GLN A 404 -12.59 -9.05 -32.07
CA GLN A 404 -12.72 -10.50 -32.06
C GLN A 404 -11.83 -11.12 -30.98
N LYS A 405 -12.29 -12.26 -30.44
CA LYS A 405 -11.55 -13.06 -29.48
C LYS A 405 -10.32 -13.67 -30.16
N SER A 406 -9.20 -13.72 -29.46
CA SER A 406 -7.95 -14.30 -29.94
C SER A 406 -8.05 -15.82 -30.04
N THR A 407 -7.37 -16.40 -31.03
CA THR A 407 -7.16 -17.86 -31.14
C THR A 407 -5.88 -18.32 -30.44
N ASP A 408 -5.08 -17.41 -29.88
CA ASP A 408 -3.87 -17.74 -29.12
C ASP A 408 -4.21 -17.95 -27.64
N SER A 409 -3.87 -19.11 -27.09
CA SER A 409 -4.16 -19.48 -25.68
C SER A 409 -3.11 -18.96 -24.69
N LYS A 410 -2.00 -18.39 -25.16
CA LYS A 410 -0.88 -17.99 -24.31
C LYS A 410 -1.14 -16.60 -23.70
N TYR A 411 -0.84 -16.46 -22.41
CA TYR A 411 -1.10 -15.27 -21.61
C TYR A 411 0.22 -14.65 -21.13
N CYS A 412 0.50 -13.39 -21.52
CA CYS A 412 1.69 -12.63 -21.13
C CYS A 412 1.32 -11.23 -20.58
N ILE A 413 1.20 -11.04 -19.26
CA ILE A 413 0.85 -9.71 -18.71
C ILE A 413 1.94 -8.65 -18.98
N GLU A 414 3.20 -9.07 -19.12
CA GLU A 414 4.31 -8.19 -19.50
C GLU A 414 4.08 -7.51 -20.84
N LYS A 415 3.33 -8.14 -21.75
CA LYS A 415 2.99 -7.58 -23.07
C LYS A 415 2.00 -6.43 -22.95
N GLY A 416 1.05 -6.51 -22.02
CA GLY A 416 0.17 -5.39 -21.68
C GLY A 416 0.95 -4.17 -21.18
N LEU A 417 1.93 -4.40 -20.31
CA LEU A 417 2.80 -3.34 -19.78
C LEU A 417 3.73 -2.77 -20.87
N GLN A 418 4.30 -3.64 -21.72
CA GLN A 418 5.16 -3.26 -22.84
C GLN A 418 4.40 -2.38 -23.85
N ALA A 419 3.16 -2.74 -24.19
CA ALA A 419 2.27 -1.97 -25.07
C ALA A 419 2.07 -0.52 -24.59
N VAL A 420 1.80 -0.36 -23.28
CA VAL A 420 1.60 0.97 -22.68
C VAL A 420 2.88 1.79 -22.74
N GLU A 421 4.04 1.17 -22.52
CA GLU A 421 5.33 1.86 -22.47
C GLU A 421 5.86 2.27 -23.84
N GLU A 422 5.80 1.35 -24.81
CA GLU A 422 6.42 1.47 -26.14
C GLU A 422 5.48 2.03 -27.22
N SER A 423 4.17 1.83 -27.10
CA SER A 423 3.18 2.24 -28.11
C SER A 423 2.23 3.35 -27.66
N ILE A 424 1.68 3.27 -26.44
CA ILE A 424 0.64 4.22 -26.00
C ILE A 424 1.24 5.49 -25.37
N PHE A 425 2.04 5.36 -24.32
CA PHE A 425 2.62 6.49 -23.59
C PHE A 425 4.10 6.72 -23.94
N THR A 426 4.38 6.83 -25.23
CA THR A 426 5.69 7.27 -25.74
C THR A 426 5.95 8.75 -25.39
N GLU A 427 7.20 9.21 -25.49
CA GLU A 427 7.50 10.65 -25.29
C GLU A 427 6.82 11.54 -26.34
N ASN A 428 6.59 11.04 -27.56
CA ASN A 428 5.89 11.76 -28.63
C ASN A 428 4.36 11.89 -28.37
N ASN A 429 3.80 11.09 -27.45
CA ASN A 429 2.37 11.02 -27.18
C ASN A 429 1.97 11.82 -25.92
N LYS A 430 2.95 12.43 -25.25
CA LYS A 430 2.82 13.10 -23.96
C LYS A 430 2.20 14.49 -24.06
N ARG A 431 1.17 14.75 -23.24
CA ARG A 431 0.76 16.10 -22.84
C ARG A 431 1.35 16.40 -21.46
N GLU A 432 1.99 17.56 -21.29
CA GLU A 432 2.81 17.83 -20.09
C GLU A 432 2.02 17.95 -18.78
N THR A 433 0.73 18.28 -18.86
CA THR A 433 -0.15 18.59 -17.71
C THR A 433 -1.11 17.47 -17.31
N ASP A 434 -1.21 16.42 -18.12
CA ASP A 434 -2.36 15.51 -18.08
C ASP A 434 -2.04 14.26 -17.24
N ALA A 435 -3.00 13.82 -16.44
CA ALA A 435 -2.81 12.66 -15.58
C ALA A 435 -2.90 11.38 -16.40
N ARG A 436 -1.82 10.59 -16.42
CA ARG A 436 -1.75 9.33 -17.18
C ARG A 436 -2.16 8.16 -16.30
N PHE A 437 -3.15 7.43 -16.75
CA PHE A 437 -3.64 6.22 -16.10
C PHE A 437 -3.54 5.04 -17.05
N MET A 438 -3.27 3.86 -16.50
CA MET A 438 -3.46 2.60 -17.20
C MET A 438 -4.37 1.66 -16.41
N ILE A 439 -5.28 1.01 -17.10
CA ILE A 439 -6.10 -0.07 -16.57
C ILE A 439 -5.65 -1.35 -17.26
N LEU A 440 -5.23 -2.34 -16.48
CA LEU A 440 -4.98 -3.70 -16.93
C LEU A 440 -6.14 -4.59 -16.48
N ILE A 441 -6.76 -5.30 -17.42
CA ILE A 441 -7.82 -6.27 -17.15
C ILE A 441 -7.26 -7.66 -17.47
N ALA A 442 -7.17 -8.53 -16.45
CA ALA A 442 -6.65 -9.90 -16.57
C ALA A 442 -7.68 -10.89 -16.02
N ILE A 443 -7.82 -12.04 -16.69
CA ILE A 443 -8.72 -13.13 -16.28
C ILE A 443 -7.89 -14.31 -15.76
N HIS A 444 -6.87 -14.71 -16.52
CA HIS A 444 -5.95 -15.77 -16.13
C HIS A 444 -4.73 -15.22 -15.38
N SER A 445 -4.03 -16.13 -14.72
CA SER A 445 -2.62 -15.93 -14.37
C SER A 445 -1.75 -16.92 -15.13
N GLY A 446 -0.53 -16.48 -15.44
CA GLY A 446 0.40 -17.28 -16.21
C GLY A 446 1.67 -16.51 -16.52
N ASN A 447 2.81 -17.16 -16.38
CA ASN A 447 4.09 -16.59 -16.78
C ASN A 447 4.43 -17.02 -18.20
N CYS A 448 4.26 -16.11 -19.16
CA CYS A 448 4.94 -16.22 -20.45
C CYS A 448 6.46 -16.16 -20.30
N GLN A 449 6.95 -15.27 -19.44
CA GLN A 449 8.33 -15.15 -18.98
C GLN A 449 8.37 -14.63 -17.52
N ASP A 450 9.59 -14.56 -16.97
CA ASP A 450 9.95 -14.00 -15.65
C ASP A 450 8.99 -12.89 -15.13
N VAL A 451 8.32 -13.14 -14.00
CA VAL A 451 7.53 -12.16 -13.22
C VAL A 451 8.33 -10.86 -13.01
N GLY A 452 9.64 -10.99 -12.81
CA GLY A 452 10.58 -9.88 -12.70
C GLY A 452 10.59 -8.94 -13.91
N TYR A 453 10.29 -9.41 -15.13
CA TYR A 453 10.22 -8.56 -16.31
C TYR A 453 8.96 -7.71 -16.35
N ALA A 454 7.78 -8.31 -16.16
CA ALA A 454 6.53 -7.58 -15.99
C ALA A 454 6.67 -6.49 -14.90
N ARG A 455 7.23 -6.88 -13.76
CA ARG A 455 7.52 -5.99 -12.63
C ARG A 455 8.47 -4.84 -12.98
N ARG A 456 9.55 -5.08 -13.73
CA ARG A 456 10.46 -4.02 -14.21
C ARG A 456 9.73 -3.02 -15.12
N LEU A 457 8.82 -3.49 -15.98
CA LEU A 457 7.98 -2.61 -16.81
C LEU A 457 6.99 -1.79 -15.97
N ALA A 458 6.32 -2.41 -14.99
CA ALA A 458 5.42 -1.71 -14.07
C ALA A 458 6.13 -0.58 -13.29
N MET A 459 7.33 -0.85 -12.75
CA MET A 459 8.17 0.18 -12.11
C MET A 459 8.57 1.30 -13.08
N LYS A 460 8.94 0.97 -14.33
CA LYS A 460 9.28 1.93 -15.38
C LYS A 460 8.09 2.86 -15.66
N LEU A 461 6.88 2.33 -15.75
CA LEU A 461 5.64 3.10 -15.95
C LEU A 461 5.33 3.99 -14.73
N LYS A 462 5.39 3.45 -13.50
CA LYS A 462 5.22 4.22 -12.26
C LYS A 462 6.22 5.39 -12.15
N SER A 463 7.51 5.16 -12.47
CA SER A 463 8.53 6.22 -12.45
C SER A 463 8.29 7.34 -13.48
N ARG A 464 7.52 7.06 -14.54
CA ARG A 464 7.07 8.05 -15.54
C ARG A 464 5.75 8.74 -15.12
N ASN A 465 5.32 8.61 -13.87
CA ASN A 465 4.03 9.12 -13.35
C ASN A 465 2.83 8.60 -14.16
N ILE A 466 2.82 7.30 -14.47
CA ILE A 466 1.66 6.59 -15.01
C ILE A 466 1.07 5.77 -13.86
N TYR A 467 -0.16 6.05 -13.49
CA TYR A 467 -0.87 5.38 -12.39
C TYR A 467 -1.57 4.12 -12.91
N SER A 468 -1.32 2.99 -12.30
CA SER A 468 -1.89 1.69 -12.68
C SER A 468 -3.09 1.32 -11.80
N LEU A 469 -4.12 0.78 -12.44
CA LEU A 469 -5.19 0.02 -11.81
C LEU A 469 -5.25 -1.36 -12.46
N THR A 470 -5.28 -2.41 -11.66
CA THR A 470 -5.38 -3.78 -12.16
C THR A 470 -6.72 -4.38 -11.76
N ILE A 471 -7.43 -4.97 -12.72
CA ILE A 471 -8.72 -5.64 -12.55
C ILE A 471 -8.49 -7.12 -12.83
N GLY A 472 -8.59 -7.95 -11.78
CA GLY A 472 -8.65 -9.40 -11.90
C GLY A 472 -10.09 -9.87 -11.99
N TYR A 473 -10.36 -10.89 -12.81
CA TYR A 473 -11.70 -11.46 -12.95
C TYR A 473 -11.63 -12.98 -13.07
N GLY A 474 -12.36 -13.69 -12.20
CA GLY A 474 -12.39 -15.15 -12.15
C GLY A 474 -11.38 -15.75 -11.14
N SER A 475 -11.53 -17.04 -10.85
CA SER A 475 -10.69 -17.76 -9.88
C SER A 475 -9.32 -18.17 -10.41
N GLN A 476 -9.05 -17.94 -11.70
CA GLN A 476 -7.79 -18.24 -12.37
C GLN A 476 -6.75 -17.11 -12.22
N THR A 477 -7.13 -15.92 -11.72
CA THR A 477 -6.23 -14.75 -11.65
C THR A 477 -5.38 -14.75 -10.38
N SER A 478 -4.09 -14.43 -10.54
CA SER A 478 -3.13 -14.32 -9.43
C SER A 478 -3.16 -12.92 -8.86
N VAL A 479 -3.82 -12.73 -7.72
CA VAL A 479 -3.88 -11.42 -7.06
C VAL A 479 -2.48 -10.91 -6.71
N ASN A 480 -1.52 -11.80 -6.41
CA ASN A 480 -0.11 -11.46 -6.20
C ASN A 480 0.55 -10.85 -7.46
N GLU A 481 0.20 -11.34 -8.65
CA GLU A 481 0.66 -10.81 -9.94
C GLU A 481 0.07 -9.41 -10.20
N LEU A 482 -1.22 -9.24 -9.95
CA LEU A 482 -1.90 -7.96 -10.18
C LEU A 482 -1.50 -6.88 -9.17
N THR A 483 -1.15 -7.27 -7.94
CA THR A 483 -0.82 -6.41 -6.80
C THR A 483 0.52 -5.70 -6.92
N PHE A 484 1.51 -6.25 -7.64
CA PHE A 484 2.77 -5.52 -7.88
C PHE A 484 2.63 -4.48 -9.02
N ILE A 485 1.65 -4.69 -9.90
CA ILE A 485 1.39 -3.85 -11.07
C ILE A 485 0.68 -2.56 -10.66
N SER A 486 -0.36 -2.66 -9.81
CA SER A 486 -0.96 -1.52 -9.10
C SER A 486 0.04 -0.86 -8.17
#